data_AF-A0A183HW98-F1
#
_entry.id   AF-A0A183HW98-F1
#
_cell.length_a   1.000
_cell.length_b   1.000
_cell.length_c   1.000
_cell.angle_alpha   90.00
_cell.angle_beta   90.00
_cell.angle_gamma   90.00
#
_symmetry.space_group_name_H-M   'P 1'
#
loop_
_entity.id
_entity.type
_entity.pdbx_description
1 polymer ?
#
loop_
_entity_poly.entity_id
_entity_poly.type
_entity_poly.pdbx_seq_one_letter_code
_entity_poly.pdbx_strand_id
1 'polypeptide(L)'
;MKELCKHGFAIHHSGILPILKEVVELLFQKGLVKVLFATETFAMGVNMPARTVIFDTLQKHDGRQLRLLNPGEYIQVFYRFYFYKFLLCGNETAQ
;
A
#
# COMPACT_ATOMS: atom_id res chain seq x y z
N MET A 1 14.11 0.17 8.05
CA MET A 1 13.18 -0.95 7.82
C MET A 1 13.20 -2.00 8.93
N LYS A 2 14.37 -2.57 9.29
CA LYS A 2 14.45 -3.65 10.31
C LYS A 2 13.76 -3.33 11.64
N GLU A 3 14.03 -2.17 12.23
CA GLU A 3 13.37 -1.75 13.48
C GLU A 3 11.88 -1.47 13.30
N LEU A 4 11.45 -0.91 12.16
CA LEU A 4 10.04 -0.68 11.85
C LEU A 4 9.25 -2.00 11.83
N CYS A 5 9.77 -3.02 11.13
CA CYS A 5 9.11 -4.31 10.99
C CYS A 5 8.97 -5.03 12.34
N LYS A 6 9.93 -4.88 13.26
CA LYS A 6 9.84 -5.43 14.62
C LYS A 6 8.68 -4.84 15.42
N HIS A 7 8.35 -3.56 15.18
CA HIS A 7 7.21 -2.89 15.81
C HIS A 7 5.89 -3.12 15.05
N GLY A 8 5.90 -3.91 13.97
CA GLY A 8 4.71 -4.21 13.17
C GLY A 8 4.37 -3.14 12.13
N PHE A 9 5.31 -2.25 11.79
CA PHE A 9 5.16 -1.24 10.74
C PHE A 9 6.07 -1.56 9.55
N ALA A 10 5.63 -1.31 8.33
CA ALA A 10 6.49 -1.39 7.14
C ALA A 10 6.09 -0.39 6.07
N ILE A 11 6.98 -0.17 5.09
CA ILE A 11 6.76 0.71 3.95
C ILE A 11 7.00 -0.09 2.67
N HIS A 12 6.18 0.13 1.65
CA HIS A 12 6.24 -0.50 0.32
C HIS A 12 6.06 0.55 -0.77
N HIS A 13 7.14 0.92 -1.45
CA HIS A 13 7.10 1.82 -2.61
C HIS A 13 8.14 1.40 -3.66
N SER A 14 8.01 1.93 -4.87
CA SER A 14 8.86 1.60 -6.03
C SER A 14 10.36 1.70 -5.76
N GLY A 15 10.81 2.66 -4.94
CA GLY A 15 12.21 2.89 -4.57
C GLY A 15 12.85 1.91 -3.57
N ILE A 16 12.11 0.95 -3.04
CA ILE A 16 12.67 -0.09 -2.15
C ILE A 16 13.30 -1.23 -2.98
N LEU A 17 14.44 -1.74 -2.52
CA LEU A 17 15.11 -2.92 -3.10
C LEU A 17 14.13 -4.10 -3.24
N PRO A 18 14.12 -4.82 -4.38
CA PRO A 18 13.17 -5.93 -4.62
C PRO A 18 13.15 -6.98 -3.50
N ILE A 19 14.33 -7.38 -3.00
CA ILE A 19 14.43 -8.36 -1.91
C ILE A 19 13.78 -7.88 -0.60
N LEU A 20 13.83 -6.58 -0.33
CA LEU A 20 13.17 -6.01 0.85
C LEU A 20 11.65 -5.95 0.67
N LYS A 21 11.16 -5.72 -0.56
CA LYS A 21 9.72 -5.79 -0.86
C LYS A 21 9.17 -7.18 -0.61
N GLU A 22 9.84 -8.22 -1.11
CA GLU A 22 9.46 -9.62 -0.88
C GLU A 22 9.40 -9.97 0.61
N VAL A 23 10.38 -9.50 1.40
CA VAL A 23 10.39 -9.71 2.86
C VAL A 23 9.21 -9.00 3.53
N VAL A 24 8.94 -7.74 3.18
CA VAL A 24 7.80 -6.98 3.73
C VAL A 24 6.48 -7.66 3.38
N GLU A 25 6.34 -8.12 2.14
CA GLU A 25 5.19 -8.87 1.62
C GLU A 25 4.96 -10.17 2.42
N LEU A 26 6.02 -10.96 2.65
CA LEU A 26 5.97 -12.16 3.48
C LEU A 26 5.56 -11.86 4.93
N LEU A 27 6.11 -10.82 5.54
CA LEU A 27 5.75 -10.40 6.89
C LEU A 27 4.32 -9.85 6.97
N PHE A 28 3.84 -9.24 5.90
CA PHE A 28 2.47 -8.77 5.76
C PHE A 28 1.48 -9.93 5.57
N GLN A 29 1.82 -10.98 4.84
CA GLN A 29 1.00 -12.19 4.79
C GLN A 29 0.97 -12.93 6.13
N LYS A 30 2.10 -13.00 6.84
CA LYS A 30 2.24 -13.75 8.10
C LYS A 30 1.63 -13.11 9.35
N GLY A 31 0.89 -12.00 9.26
CA GLY A 31 0.35 -11.36 10.48
C GLY A 31 1.32 -10.42 11.22
N LEU A 32 2.62 -10.40 10.88
CA LEU A 32 3.66 -9.72 11.66
C LEU A 32 3.71 -8.20 11.45
N VAL A 33 3.55 -7.72 10.21
CA VAL A 33 3.37 -6.28 9.92
C VAL A 33 1.90 -5.92 10.03
N LYS A 34 1.47 -5.20 11.06
CA LYS A 34 0.07 -4.82 11.27
C LYS A 34 -0.33 -3.61 10.44
N VAL A 35 0.60 -2.69 10.22
CA VAL A 35 0.41 -1.44 9.47
C VAL A 35 1.43 -1.38 8.35
N LEU A 36 0.94 -1.31 7.11
CA LEU A 36 1.76 -1.14 5.92
C LEU A 36 1.46 0.22 5.30
N PHE A 37 2.48 1.00 4.99
CA PHE A 37 2.38 2.20 4.16
C PHE A 37 2.76 1.81 2.74
N ALA A 38 1.89 2.01 1.78
CA ALA A 38 2.14 1.61 0.40
C ALA A 38 1.73 2.68 -0.61
N THR A 39 2.34 2.64 -1.78
CA THR A 39 1.88 3.41 -2.96
C THR A 39 0.76 2.67 -3.69
N GLU A 40 -0.04 3.38 -4.49
CA GLU A 40 -1.14 2.83 -5.31
C GLU A 40 -0.72 1.54 -6.08
N THR A 41 0.51 1.51 -6.56
CA THR A 41 1.09 0.38 -7.31
C THR A 41 1.10 -0.95 -6.55
N PHE A 42 1.15 -0.93 -5.21
CA PHE A 42 1.08 -2.15 -4.41
C PHE A 42 -0.26 -2.88 -4.58
N ALA A 43 -1.35 -2.12 -4.65
CA ALA A 43 -2.68 -2.67 -4.85
C ALA A 43 -2.86 -3.29 -6.25
N MET A 44 -2.00 -3.01 -7.23
CA MET A 44 -2.08 -3.59 -8.58
C MET A 44 -1.39 -4.95 -8.71
N GLY A 45 -0.42 -5.26 -7.85
CA GLY A 45 0.43 -6.45 -7.99
C GLY A 45 0.08 -7.64 -7.11
N VAL A 46 -0.70 -7.46 -6.04
CA VAL A 46 -0.73 -8.45 -4.96
C VAL A 46 -2.15 -8.74 -4.46
N ASN A 47 -2.48 -10.02 -4.28
CA ASN A 47 -3.69 -10.48 -3.59
C ASN A 47 -3.38 -10.68 -2.10
N MET A 48 -3.20 -9.59 -1.37
CA MET A 48 -2.91 -9.63 0.07
C MET A 48 -4.08 -9.07 0.86
N PRO A 49 -4.79 -9.90 1.64
CA PRO A 49 -5.95 -9.44 2.39
C PRO A 49 -5.59 -8.45 3.52
N ALA A 50 -5.93 -7.16 3.39
CA ALA A 50 -5.98 -6.21 4.51
C ALA A 50 -7.44 -6.03 5.01
N ARG A 51 -7.63 -5.67 6.27
CA ARG A 51 -8.94 -5.39 6.90
C ARG A 51 -9.39 -3.96 6.64
N THR A 52 -8.46 -3.02 6.69
CA THR A 52 -8.75 -1.60 6.60
C THR A 52 -7.75 -0.98 5.65
N VAL A 53 -8.28 -0.26 4.67
CA VAL A 53 -7.50 0.57 3.77
C VAL A 53 -7.84 2.02 4.10
N ILE A 54 -6.82 2.85 4.28
CA ILE A 54 -6.96 4.30 4.41
C ILE A 54 -6.25 4.96 3.25
N PHE A 55 -6.94 5.88 2.59
CA PHE A 55 -6.36 6.80 1.62
C PHE A 55 -5.89 8.04 2.35
N ASP A 56 -4.62 8.41 2.15
CA ASP A 56 -4.09 9.72 2.56
C ASP A 56 -4.83 10.85 1.83
N THR A 57 -5.05 10.67 0.52
CA THR A 57 -5.78 11.62 -0.33
C THR A 57 -6.61 10.89 -1.37
N LEU A 58 -7.72 11.50 -1.79
CA LEU A 58 -8.53 11.03 -2.91
C LEU A 58 -8.09 11.62 -4.26
N GLN A 59 -7.03 12.43 -4.27
CA GLN A 59 -6.48 13.03 -5.47
C GLN A 59 -5.14 12.38 -5.84
N LYS A 60 -4.93 12.07 -7.12
CA LYS A 60 -3.69 11.51 -7.67
C LYS A 60 -3.18 12.38 -8.81
N HIS A 61 -1.86 12.39 -8.99
CA HIS A 61 -1.24 13.02 -10.14
C HIS A 61 -1.15 12.01 -11.29
N ASP A 62 -1.74 12.32 -12.45
CA ASP A 62 -1.72 11.42 -13.63
C ASP A 62 -0.53 11.68 -14.57
N GLY A 63 0.43 12.48 -14.13
CA GLY A 63 1.56 12.97 -14.92
C GLY A 63 1.30 14.32 -15.59
N ARG A 64 0.05 14.82 -15.59
CA ARG A 64 -0.32 16.12 -16.15
C ARG A 64 -1.01 17.02 -15.13
N GLN A 65 -1.92 16.47 -14.36
CA GLN A 65 -2.72 17.22 -13.39
C GLN A 65 -3.04 16.39 -12.15
N LEU A 66 -3.32 17.10 -11.06
CA LEU A 66 -3.89 16.51 -9.86
C LEU A 66 -5.40 16.34 -10.07
N ARG A 67 -5.87 15.08 -10.11
CA ARG A 67 -7.29 14.75 -10.31
C ARG A 67 -7.80 13.81 -9.24
N LEU A 68 -9.13 13.76 -9.07
CA LEU A 68 -9.76 12.76 -8.22
C LEU A 68 -9.55 11.34 -8.77
N LEU A 69 -9.51 10.37 -7.86
CA LEU A 69 -9.52 8.95 -8.18
C LEU A 69 -10.81 8.59 -8.94
N ASN A 70 -10.64 7.83 -10.02
CA ASN A 70 -11.77 7.24 -10.73
C ASN A 70 -12.39 6.13 -9.87
N PRO A 71 -13.70 5.85 -10.01
CA PRO A 71 -14.36 4.77 -9.27
C PRO A 71 -13.66 3.43 -9.42
N GLY A 72 -13.14 3.10 -10.61
CA GLY A 72 -12.38 1.87 -10.84
C GLY A 72 -11.08 1.78 -10.04
N GLU A 73 -10.35 2.89 -9.89
CA GLU A 73 -9.11 2.94 -9.10
C GLU A 73 -9.41 2.74 -7.61
N TYR A 74 -10.45 3.42 -7.11
CA TYR A 74 -10.94 3.25 -5.73
C TYR A 74 -11.38 1.82 -5.43
N ILE A 75 -12.21 1.25 -6.31
CA ILE A 75 -12.74 -0.12 -6.19
C ILE A 75 -11.60 -1.13 -6.23
N GLN A 76 -10.63 -0.98 -7.13
CA GLN A 76 -9.51 -1.90 -7.26
C GLN A 76 -8.69 -2.01 -5.97
N VAL A 77 -8.44 -0.88 -5.31
CA VAL A 77 -7.73 -0.86 -4.03
C VAL A 77 -8.60 -1.42 -2.90
N PHE A 78 -9.92 -1.23 -2.90
CA PHE A 78 -10.76 -1.81 -1.84
C PHE A 78 -10.97 -3.33 -1.98
N TYR A 79 -11.25 -3.82 -3.19
CA TYR A 79 -11.65 -5.22 -3.39
C TYR A 79 -10.51 -6.23 -3.19
N ARG A 80 -9.25 -5.79 -3.34
CA ARG A 80 -8.08 -6.67 -3.22
C ARG A 80 -7.64 -6.91 -1.77
N PHE A 81 -8.28 -6.27 -0.80
CA PHE A 81 -7.86 -6.31 0.59
C PHE A 81 -9.05 -6.67 1.50
N TYR A 82 -9.14 -7.93 1.93
CA TYR A 82 -10.11 -8.38 2.96
C TYR A 82 -9.50 -9.38 3.97
N PHE A 83 -9.28 -9.02 5.25
CA PHE A 83 -9.70 -9.76 6.48
C PHE A 83 -8.91 -9.45 7.81
N TYR A 84 -7.64 -9.03 7.87
CA TYR A 84 -6.95 -8.82 9.19
C TYR A 84 -5.95 -7.65 9.40
N LYS A 85 -5.61 -6.79 8.42
CA LYS A 85 -4.52 -5.78 8.55
C LYS A 85 -4.82 -4.33 8.10
N PHE A 86 -3.97 -3.37 8.44
CA PHE A 86 -4.13 -1.96 8.06
C PHE A 86 -3.16 -1.56 6.94
N LEU A 87 -3.66 -0.94 5.88
CA LEU A 87 -2.88 -0.40 4.77
C LEU A 87 -3.17 1.09 4.60
N LEU A 88 -2.14 1.93 4.66
CA LEU A 88 -2.19 3.33 4.28
C LEU A 88 -1.69 3.47 2.85
N CYS A 89 -2.60 3.83 1.94
CA CYS A 89 -2.27 4.08 0.54
C CYS A 89 -2.01 5.57 0.34
N GLY A 90 -0.75 5.91 0.01
CA GLY A 90 -0.38 7.24 -0.46
C GLY A 90 -0.52 7.32 -1.98
N ASN A 91 -1.14 8.39 -2.48
CA ASN A 91 -1.06 8.72 -3.90
C ASN A 91 0.28 9.40 -4.14
N GLU A 92 1.01 9.01 -5.19
CA GLU A 92 2.23 9.71 -5.59
C GLU A 92 1.84 11.16 -5.92
N THR A 93 2.14 12.07 -4.99
CA THR A 93 2.16 13.50 -5.25
C THR A 93 3.40 13.74 -6.08
N ALA A 94 3.21 14.22 -7.31
CA ALA A 94 4.34 14.63 -8.14
C ALA A 94 5.20 15.62 -7.34
N GLN A 95 6.49 15.29 -7.20
CA GLN A 95 7.52 16.30 -7.04
C GLN A 95 7.60 17.14 -8.31
#